data_AF-A0A0B1NZU3-F1
#
_entry.id   AF-A0A0B1NZU3-F1
#
_cell.length_a   1.000
_cell.length_b   1.000
_cell.length_c   1.000
_cell.angle_alpha   90.00
_cell.angle_beta   90.00
_cell.angle_gamma   90.00
#
_symmetry.space_group_name_H-M   'P 1'
#
loop_
_entity.id
_entity.type
_entity.pdbx_description
1 polymer ?
#
loop_
_entity_poly.entity_id
_entity_poly.type
_entity_poly.pdbx_seq_one_letter_code
_entity_poly.pdbx_strand_id
1 'polypeptide(L)'
;MLADEVERVCSMRPAHLKLYGRNKAEAPHRTWMAFFSKAPSSTFKAFDESGVARKFKKQQPLDFCKRCNSHHPSKNCSRAPSCGNCGSTNDSKEICMAATKCRNCGGPHRSDSRRCLARPTRSGAPTREQLKTYRQAGEREFQALLRAKAAEESAATAENKNKSNNVISSQDTEPDSSIDSSLASSVGNSTDDAMRL
;
A
#
# COMPACT_ATOMS: atom_id res chain seq x y z
N MET A 1 14.57 -44.43 6.88
CA MET A 1 13.92 -44.57 5.56
C MET A 1 14.39 -43.50 4.56
N LEU A 2 13.99 -42.22 4.66
CA LEU A 2 14.50 -41.20 3.70
C LEU A 2 15.97 -40.82 3.92
N ALA A 3 16.41 -40.67 5.18
CA ALA A 3 17.81 -40.33 5.47
C ALA A 3 18.78 -41.40 4.95
N ASP A 4 18.45 -42.66 5.19
CA ASP A 4 19.28 -43.80 4.77
C ASP A 4 19.27 -43.96 3.26
N GLU A 5 18.14 -43.71 2.60
CA GLU A 5 18.08 -43.68 1.14
C GLU A 5 18.93 -42.55 0.55
N VAL A 6 18.84 -41.33 1.11
CA VAL A 6 19.68 -40.20 0.68
C VAL A 6 21.16 -40.53 0.86
N GLU A 7 21.53 -41.12 2.00
CA GLU A 7 22.90 -41.56 2.26
C GLU A 7 23.38 -42.60 1.26
N ARG A 8 22.54 -43.59 0.90
CA ARG A 8 22.84 -44.60 -0.10
C ARG A 8 23.13 -44.00 -1.49
N VAL A 9 22.32 -43.02 -1.93
CA VAL A 9 22.41 -42.48 -3.30
C VAL A 9 23.41 -41.33 -3.46
N CYS A 10 23.69 -40.57 -2.39
CA CYS A 10 24.64 -39.44 -2.46
C CYS A 10 25.94 -39.67 -1.66
N SER A 11 26.09 -40.86 -1.06
CA SER A 11 27.22 -41.26 -0.20
C SER A 11 27.48 -40.31 0.98
N MET A 12 26.46 -39.56 1.40
CA MET A 12 26.54 -38.63 2.52
C MET A 12 25.24 -38.62 3.31
N ARG A 13 25.35 -38.74 4.63
CA ARG A 13 24.20 -38.62 5.53
C ARG A 13 23.78 -37.14 5.65
N PRO A 14 22.51 -36.79 5.38
CA PRO A 14 22.04 -35.44 5.64
C PRO A 14 22.03 -35.18 7.16
N ALA A 15 22.49 -34.00 7.57
CA ALA A 15 22.48 -33.57 8.97
C ALA A 15 21.05 -33.36 9.49
N HIS A 16 20.13 -32.92 8.61
CA HIS A 16 18.73 -32.72 8.95
C HIS A 16 17.85 -32.93 7.73
N LEU A 17 16.62 -33.43 7.95
CA LEU A 17 15.57 -33.55 6.95
C LEU A 17 14.33 -32.80 7.42
N LYS A 18 13.74 -32.02 6.51
CA LYS A 18 12.51 -31.28 6.79
C LYS A 18 11.59 -31.27 5.59
N LEU A 19 10.29 -31.40 5.81
CA LEU A 19 9.29 -31.17 4.76
C LEU A 19 9.33 -29.73 4.27
N TYR A 20 9.32 -29.55 2.94
CA TYR A 20 9.37 -28.25 2.28
C TYR A 20 8.06 -27.93 1.57
N GLY A 21 7.63 -26.67 1.67
CA GLY A 21 6.39 -26.19 1.04
C GLY A 21 5.14 -26.43 1.87
N ARG A 22 3.97 -26.33 1.24
CA ARG A 22 2.68 -26.61 1.88
C ARG A 22 2.46 -28.12 1.91
N ASN A 23 2.47 -28.70 3.12
CA ASN A 23 2.21 -30.13 3.31
C ASN A 23 0.72 -30.35 3.56
N LYS A 24 -0.05 -30.52 2.48
CA LYS A 24 -1.44 -30.99 2.59
C LYS A 24 -1.44 -32.51 2.69
N ALA A 25 -2.26 -33.09 3.58
CA ALA A 25 -2.31 -34.53 3.78
C ALA A 25 -2.68 -35.28 2.47
N GLU A 26 -3.59 -34.69 1.69
CA GLU A 26 -4.13 -35.18 0.42
C GLU A 26 -3.20 -34.99 -0.80
N ALA A 27 -2.05 -34.33 -0.63
CA ALA A 27 -1.18 -34.06 -1.78
C ALA A 27 -0.53 -35.38 -2.28
N PRO A 28 -0.58 -35.66 -3.60
CA PRO A 28 -0.03 -36.91 -4.17
C PRO A 28 1.49 -37.02 -4.00
N HIS A 29 2.18 -35.88 -3.91
CA HIS A 29 3.63 -35.82 -3.71
C HIS A 29 3.98 -34.80 -2.62
N ARG A 30 5.04 -35.10 -1.87
CA ARG A 30 5.60 -34.21 -0.84
C ARG A 30 7.05 -33.90 -1.18
N THR A 31 7.46 -32.66 -0.96
CA THR A 31 8.85 -32.24 -1.16
C THR A 31 9.60 -32.28 0.16
N TRP A 32 10.77 -32.91 0.18
CA TRP A 32 11.67 -32.89 1.33
C TRP A 32 12.90 -32.03 1.04
N MET A 33 13.43 -31.41 2.08
CA MET A 33 14.69 -30.67 2.07
C MET A 33 15.69 -31.40 2.95
N ALA A 34 16.80 -31.79 2.34
CA ALA A 34 17.95 -32.37 3.00
C ALA A 34 19.03 -31.31 3.21
N PHE A 35 19.47 -31.17 4.46
CA PHE A 35 20.53 -30.24 4.85
C PHE A 35 21.83 -31.02 5.03
N PHE A 36 22.89 -30.58 4.37
CA PHE A 36 24.20 -31.19 4.45
C PHE A 36 25.22 -30.18 4.96
N SER A 37 26.22 -30.64 5.71
CA SER A 37 27.37 -29.83 6.13
C SER A 37 28.29 -29.48 4.95
N LYS A 38 28.34 -30.36 3.95
CA LYS A 38 29.04 -30.17 2.67
C LYS A 38 28.10 -30.52 1.52
N ALA A 39 28.16 -29.76 0.44
CA ALA A 39 27.28 -30.00 -0.70
C ALA A 39 27.58 -31.37 -1.36
N PRO A 40 26.57 -32.19 -1.65
CA PRO A 40 26.72 -33.34 -2.56
C PRO A 40 27.34 -32.90 -3.88
N SER A 41 28.33 -33.69 -4.32
CA SER A 41 29.09 -33.44 -5.56
C SER A 41 28.25 -33.69 -6.80
N SER A 42 27.30 -34.63 -6.72
CA SER A 42 26.42 -35.04 -7.82
C SER A 42 24.94 -34.73 -7.53
N THR A 43 24.19 -34.53 -8.60
CA THR A 43 22.73 -34.61 -8.55
C THR A 43 22.32 -36.06 -8.33
N PHE A 44 21.43 -36.29 -7.37
CA PHE A 44 20.94 -37.64 -7.05
C PHE A 44 19.42 -37.69 -7.10
N LYS A 45 18.87 -38.90 -7.08
CA LYS A 45 17.44 -39.18 -6.97
C LYS A 45 17.25 -40.21 -5.86
N ALA A 46 16.26 -40.00 -4.99
CA ALA A 46 15.90 -40.97 -3.95
C ALA A 46 14.76 -41.88 -4.43
N PHE A 47 14.79 -43.16 -4.07
CA PHE A 47 13.75 -44.17 -4.34
C PHE A 47 13.39 -44.38 -5.80
N ASP A 48 14.18 -43.88 -6.75
CA ASP A 48 13.97 -43.91 -8.21
C ASP A 48 12.67 -43.26 -8.76
N GLU A 49 11.67 -43.07 -7.91
CA GLU A 49 10.39 -42.40 -8.18
C GLU A 49 10.42 -40.89 -7.92
N SER A 50 11.34 -40.40 -7.08
CA SER A 50 11.41 -38.97 -6.79
C SER A 50 11.93 -38.13 -7.97
N GLY A 51 11.68 -36.83 -7.92
CA GLY A 51 12.37 -35.89 -8.82
C GLY A 51 13.85 -35.78 -8.46
N VAL A 52 14.69 -35.44 -9.46
CA VAL A 52 16.13 -35.19 -9.24
C VAL A 52 16.32 -34.09 -8.19
N ALA A 53 17.15 -34.36 -7.18
CA ALA A 53 17.48 -33.44 -6.11
C ALA A 53 18.13 -32.18 -6.68
N ARG A 54 17.62 -31.02 -6.28
CA ARG A 54 18.13 -29.70 -6.70
C ARG A 54 18.66 -28.93 -5.51
N LYS A 55 19.81 -28.27 -5.68
CA LYS A 55 20.35 -27.33 -4.69
C LYS A 55 19.29 -26.27 -4.40
N PHE A 56 18.95 -26.10 -3.13
CA PHE A 56 18.03 -25.05 -2.72
C PHE A 56 18.69 -23.69 -2.94
N LYS A 57 18.14 -22.92 -3.88
CA LYS A 57 18.51 -21.53 -4.07
C LYS A 57 17.57 -20.69 -3.21
N LYS A 58 18.11 -20.03 -2.18
CA LYS A 58 17.38 -18.94 -1.53
C LYS A 58 17.02 -17.93 -2.62
N GLN A 59 15.72 -17.66 -2.77
CA GLN A 59 15.28 -16.60 -3.66
C GLN A 59 15.90 -15.29 -3.20
N GLN A 60 16.45 -14.54 -4.15
CA GLN A 60 17.00 -13.23 -3.85
C GLN A 60 15.90 -12.38 -3.20
N PRO A 61 16.24 -11.55 -2.19
CA PRO A 61 15.33 -10.54 -1.69
C PRO A 61 14.71 -9.79 -2.86
N LEU A 62 13.41 -9.53 -2.77
CA LEU A 62 12.74 -8.72 -3.78
C LEU A 62 13.38 -7.34 -3.75
N ASP A 63 14.17 -7.03 -4.77
CA ASP A 63 14.84 -5.74 -4.85
C ASP A 63 13.78 -4.64 -4.97
N PHE A 64 13.76 -3.78 -3.96
CA PHE A 64 12.94 -2.58 -3.93
C PHE A 64 13.84 -1.37 -4.06
N CYS A 65 13.71 -0.65 -5.16
CA CYS A 65 14.48 0.54 -5.44
C CYS A 65 14.03 1.69 -4.55
N LYS A 66 14.87 2.09 -3.59
CA LYS A 66 14.60 3.22 -2.68
C LYS A 66 14.50 4.56 -3.38
N ARG A 67 15.14 4.72 -4.56
CA ARG A 67 15.09 5.94 -5.36
C ARG A 67 13.70 6.15 -5.96
N CYS A 68 13.23 5.18 -6.75
CA CYS A 68 12.00 5.33 -7.55
C CYS A 68 10.80 4.53 -7.02
N ASN A 69 10.93 3.87 -5.86
CA ASN A 69 9.91 3.08 -5.19
C ASN A 69 9.29 1.95 -6.05
N SER A 70 10.10 1.36 -6.94
CA SER A 70 9.71 0.28 -7.84
C SER A 70 10.45 -1.02 -7.52
N HIS A 71 9.89 -2.15 -7.96
CA HIS A 71 10.50 -3.47 -7.77
C HIS A 71 11.50 -3.80 -8.90
N HIS A 72 12.76 -3.40 -8.73
CA HIS A 72 13.87 -3.78 -9.58
C HIS A 72 15.21 -3.55 -8.84
N PRO A 73 16.32 -4.14 -9.31
CA PRO A 73 17.65 -3.90 -8.74
C PRO A 73 17.99 -2.41 -8.68
N SER A 74 18.47 -1.94 -7.53
CA SER A 74 18.70 -0.51 -7.30
C SER A 74 19.96 0.03 -8.00
N LYS A 75 20.94 -0.83 -8.27
CA LYS A 75 22.31 -0.45 -8.65
C LYS A 75 22.39 0.54 -9.82
N ASN A 76 21.55 0.37 -10.84
CA ASN A 76 21.58 1.16 -12.07
C ASN A 76 20.25 1.88 -12.33
N CYS A 77 19.55 2.32 -11.28
CA CYS A 77 18.27 3.01 -11.44
C CYS A 77 18.45 4.42 -12.03
N SER A 78 18.07 4.60 -13.30
CA SER A 78 18.02 5.90 -13.97
C SER A 78 16.71 6.68 -13.76
N ARG A 79 15.70 6.07 -13.12
CA ARG A 79 14.42 6.73 -12.86
C ARG A 79 14.59 7.86 -11.85
N ALA A 80 13.82 8.93 -12.05
CA ALA A 80 13.75 10.04 -11.09
C ALA A 80 13.38 9.52 -9.69
N PRO A 81 13.92 10.15 -8.62
CA PRO A 81 13.44 9.91 -7.27
C PRO A 81 11.93 10.10 -7.18
N SER A 82 11.26 9.28 -6.37
CA SER A 82 9.84 9.44 -6.10
C SER A 82 9.54 9.42 -4.61
N CYS A 83 8.44 10.06 -4.22
CA CYS A 83 7.96 10.05 -2.86
C CYS A 83 7.49 8.64 -2.46
N GLY A 84 8.00 8.11 -1.34
CA GLY A 84 7.55 6.82 -0.80
C GLY A 84 6.08 6.79 -0.36
N ASN A 85 5.50 7.96 -0.07
CA ASN A 85 4.13 8.12 0.39
C ASN A 85 3.11 8.19 -0.77
N CYS A 86 3.29 9.12 -1.71
CA CYS A 86 2.32 9.35 -2.80
C CYS A 86 2.83 8.99 -4.21
N GLY A 87 4.10 8.60 -4.35
CA GLY A 87 4.69 8.19 -5.62
C GLY A 87 4.99 9.33 -6.60
N SER A 88 4.73 10.59 -6.25
CA SER A 88 5.07 11.75 -7.08
C SER A 88 6.59 11.95 -7.18
N THR A 89 7.04 12.61 -8.25
CA THR A 89 8.46 12.93 -8.48
C THR A 89 8.83 14.34 -8.01
N ASN A 90 7.97 15.02 -7.25
CA ASN A 90 8.22 16.40 -6.82
C ASN A 90 9.28 16.45 -5.72
N ASP A 91 10.22 17.38 -5.86
CA ASP A 91 11.42 17.55 -5.03
C ASP A 91 11.18 18.28 -3.68
N SER A 92 9.94 18.39 -3.18
CA SER A 92 9.71 19.06 -1.89
C SER A 92 10.05 18.14 -0.72
N LYS A 93 11.30 18.29 -0.29
CA LYS A 93 11.98 17.63 0.83
C LYS A 93 11.11 17.59 2.09
N GLU A 94 11.01 16.36 2.61
CA GLU A 94 10.74 15.97 4.00
C GLU A 94 9.31 15.64 4.46
N ILE A 95 8.25 16.36 4.10
CA ILE A 95 6.89 16.01 4.58
C ILE A 95 5.89 16.00 3.43
N CYS A 96 5.70 14.81 2.85
CA CYS A 96 4.61 14.61 1.90
C CYS A 96 3.26 14.57 2.65
N MET A 97 2.48 15.64 2.52
CA MET A 97 1.12 15.74 3.07
C MET A 97 0.05 15.08 2.20
N ALA A 98 0.40 14.62 1.00
CA ALA A 98 -0.56 13.95 0.12
C ALA A 98 -1.04 12.63 0.75
N ALA A 99 -2.28 12.25 0.41
CA ALA A 99 -2.79 10.94 0.81
C ALA A 99 -1.88 9.82 0.28
N THR A 100 -1.63 8.82 1.13
CA THR A 100 -0.77 7.70 0.79
C THR A 100 -1.32 6.95 -0.43
N LYS A 101 -0.53 6.90 -1.50
CA LYS A 101 -0.89 6.25 -2.76
C LYS A 101 0.29 5.44 -3.29
N CYS A 102 0.04 4.16 -3.53
CA CYS A 102 1.06 3.25 -4.03
C CYS A 102 1.42 3.59 -5.48
N ARG A 103 2.73 3.77 -5.75
CA ARG A 103 3.23 4.05 -7.10
C ARG A 103 3.00 2.90 -8.09
N ASN A 104 2.97 1.67 -7.57
CA ASN A 104 2.98 0.45 -8.39
C ASN A 104 1.57 -0.06 -8.71
N CYS A 105 0.64 -0.02 -7.73
CA CYS A 105 -0.74 -0.50 -7.89
C CYS A 105 -1.82 0.56 -7.65
N GLY A 106 -1.50 1.80 -7.30
CA GLY A 106 -2.48 2.86 -7.08
C GLY A 106 -3.27 2.78 -5.76
N GLY A 107 -3.13 1.69 -4.99
CA GLY A 107 -3.86 1.47 -3.74
C GLY A 107 -3.46 2.42 -2.59
N PRO A 108 -4.29 2.53 -1.54
CA PRO A 108 -4.10 3.43 -0.41
C PRO A 108 -3.05 2.92 0.60
N HIS A 109 -1.82 2.73 0.15
CA HIS A 109 -0.69 2.28 0.97
C HIS A 109 0.65 2.65 0.32
N ARG A 110 1.75 2.59 1.08
CA ARG A 110 3.10 2.82 0.56
C ARG A 110 3.54 1.75 -0.44
N SER A 111 4.47 2.10 -1.32
CA SER A 111 4.95 1.21 -2.40
C SER A 111 5.73 -0.02 -1.91
N ASP A 112 6.38 0.08 -0.74
CA ASP A 112 7.11 -0.99 -0.06
C ASP A 112 6.22 -1.93 0.78
N SER A 113 4.93 -1.59 0.89
CA SER A 113 3.94 -2.35 1.66
C SER A 113 3.78 -3.79 1.15
N ARG A 114 3.54 -4.72 2.07
CA ARG A 114 3.14 -6.10 1.73
C ARG A 114 1.73 -6.20 1.14
N ARG A 115 0.92 -5.14 1.27
CA ARG A 115 -0.43 -5.04 0.68
C ARG A 115 -0.40 -4.79 -0.83
N CYS A 116 0.75 -4.37 -1.37
CA CYS A 116 0.90 -4.06 -2.78
C CYS A 116 0.77 -5.31 -3.65
N LEU A 117 -0.31 -5.42 -4.43
CA LEU A 117 -0.50 -6.54 -5.37
C LEU A 117 0.52 -6.54 -6.52
N ALA A 118 1.10 -5.38 -6.82
CA ALA A 118 2.18 -5.25 -7.81
C ALA A 118 3.55 -5.73 -7.27
N ARG A 119 3.63 -6.12 -5.99
CA ARG A 119 4.83 -6.68 -5.39
C ARG A 119 5.08 -8.08 -5.94
N PRO A 120 6.28 -8.38 -6.47
CA PRO A 120 6.62 -9.74 -6.87
C PRO A 120 6.44 -10.73 -5.72
N THR A 121 6.06 -11.95 -6.04
CA THR A 121 5.81 -13.01 -5.05
C THR A 121 6.78 -14.17 -5.25
N ARG A 122 6.60 -15.24 -4.46
CA ARG A 122 7.34 -16.49 -4.66
C ARG A 122 7.13 -17.10 -6.04
N SER A 123 6.02 -16.78 -6.71
CA SER A 123 5.69 -17.27 -8.05
C SER A 123 6.23 -16.38 -9.17
N GLY A 124 6.91 -15.28 -8.86
CA GLY A 124 7.44 -14.33 -9.83
C GLY A 124 6.79 -12.95 -9.75
N ALA A 125 7.19 -12.09 -10.69
CA ALA A 125 6.63 -10.75 -10.85
C ALA A 125 5.27 -10.80 -11.57
N PRO A 126 4.32 -9.91 -11.24
CA PRO A 126 3.04 -9.85 -11.95
C PRO A 126 3.20 -9.52 -13.44
N THR A 127 2.33 -10.08 -14.27
CA THR A 127 2.29 -9.78 -15.71
C THR A 127 1.77 -8.37 -15.98
N ARG A 128 1.92 -7.89 -17.22
CA ARG A 128 1.42 -6.57 -17.63
C ARG A 128 -0.10 -6.45 -17.47
N GLU A 129 -0.83 -7.50 -17.77
CA GLU A 129 -2.29 -7.60 -17.67
C GLU A 129 -2.72 -7.59 -16.20
N GLN A 130 -2.04 -8.37 -15.35
CA GLN A 130 -2.28 -8.36 -13.90
C GLN A 130 -2.04 -6.97 -13.30
N LEU A 131 -0.95 -6.30 -13.70
CA LEU A 131 -0.66 -4.93 -13.26
C LEU A 131 -1.74 -3.94 -13.68
N LYS A 132 -2.35 -4.10 -14.86
CA LYS A 132 -3.47 -3.26 -15.30
C LYS A 132 -4.67 -3.43 -14.36
N THR A 133 -5.04 -4.68 -14.06
CA THR A 133 -6.14 -5.00 -13.14
C THR A 133 -5.86 -4.47 -11.72
N TYR A 134 -4.64 -4.67 -11.21
CA TYR A 134 -4.26 -4.18 -9.88
C TYR A 134 -4.29 -2.66 -9.79
N ARG A 135 -3.87 -1.94 -10.83
CA ARG A 135 -3.97 -0.47 -10.88
C ARG A 135 -5.42 0.01 -10.86
N GLN A 136 -6.30 -0.65 -11.61
CA GLN A 136 -7.73 -0.30 -11.60
C GLN A 136 -8.37 -0.55 -10.22
N ALA A 137 -8.07 -1.69 -9.61
CA ALA A 137 -8.58 -2.01 -8.28
C ALA A 137 -8.02 -1.05 -7.21
N GLY A 138 -6.71 -0.82 -7.20
CA GLY A 138 -6.07 0.07 -6.25
C GLY A 138 -6.52 1.53 -6.40
N GLU A 139 -6.70 2.02 -7.63
CA GLU A 139 -7.26 3.36 -7.86
C GLU A 139 -8.68 3.48 -7.28
N ARG A 140 -9.53 2.46 -7.47
CA ARG A 140 -10.88 2.43 -6.92
C ARG A 140 -10.86 2.47 -5.39
N GLU A 141 -9.99 1.68 -4.76
CA GLU A 141 -9.82 1.67 -3.29
C GLU A 141 -9.33 3.04 -2.77
N PHE A 142 -8.37 3.64 -3.46
CA PHE A 142 -7.84 4.95 -3.10
C PHE A 142 -8.93 6.04 -3.21
N GLN A 143 -9.71 6.04 -4.29
CA GLN A 143 -10.84 6.96 -4.45
C GLN A 143 -11.92 6.76 -3.38
N ALA A 144 -12.24 5.51 -3.02
CA ALA A 144 -13.20 5.23 -1.96
C ALA A 144 -12.73 5.79 -0.61
N LEU A 145 -11.44 5.65 -0.30
CA LEU A 145 -10.84 6.23 0.90
C LEU A 145 -10.95 7.76 0.89
N LEU A 146 -10.65 8.42 -0.23
CA LEU A 146 -10.81 9.88 -0.34
C LEU A 146 -12.25 10.33 -0.13
N ARG A 147 -13.23 9.62 -0.69
CA ARG A 147 -14.66 9.92 -0.47
C ARG A 147 -15.07 9.73 0.99
N ALA A 148 -14.62 8.66 1.63
CA ALA A 148 -14.90 8.41 3.04
C ALA A 148 -14.37 9.54 3.92
N LYS A 149 -13.12 9.98 3.71
CA LYS A 149 -12.54 11.12 4.44
C LYS A 149 -13.32 12.42 4.23
N ALA A 150 -13.70 12.73 2.99
CA ALA A 150 -14.48 13.93 2.71
C ALA A 150 -15.87 13.89 3.39
N ALA A 151 -16.50 12.71 3.47
CA ALA A 151 -17.76 12.52 4.17
C ALA A 151 -17.60 12.67 5.70
N GLU A 152 -16.52 12.13 6.27
CA GLU A 152 -16.18 12.29 7.69
C GLU A 152 -15.94 13.77 8.05
N GLU A 153 -15.17 14.49 7.23
CA GLU A 153 -14.94 15.94 7.40
C GLU A 153 -16.25 16.73 7.30
N SER A 154 -17.11 16.38 6.34
CA SER A 154 -18.42 17.03 6.18
C SER A 154 -19.33 16.77 7.40
N ALA A 155 -19.37 15.54 7.91
CA ALA A 155 -20.15 15.20 9.10
C ALA A 155 -19.64 15.96 10.34
N ALA A 156 -18.33 16.01 10.55
CA ALA A 156 -17.73 16.75 11.67
C ALA A 156 -18.03 18.26 11.60
N THR A 157 -18.04 18.86 10.40
CA THR A 157 -18.43 20.27 10.25
C THR A 157 -19.92 20.51 10.54
N ALA A 158 -20.80 19.58 10.18
CA ALA A 158 -22.22 19.67 10.47
C ALA A 158 -22.50 19.58 11.99
N GLU A 159 -21.83 18.67 12.69
CA GLU A 159 -21.92 18.55 14.15
C GLU A 159 -21.45 19.81 14.88
N ASN A 160 -20.32 20.39 14.44
CA ASN A 160 -19.80 21.63 15.02
C ASN A 160 -20.73 22.83 14.78
N LYS A 161 -21.37 22.92 13.61
CA LYS A 161 -22.40 23.94 13.33
C LYS A 161 -23.62 23.75 14.23
N ASN A 162 -24.12 22.53 14.38
CA ASN A 162 -25.27 22.24 15.24
C ASN A 162 -24.98 22.56 16.71
N LYS A 163 -23.76 22.27 17.20
CA LYS A 163 -23.33 22.62 18.56
C LYS A 163 -23.23 24.13 18.77
N SER A 164 -22.73 24.88 17.77
CA SER A 164 -22.65 26.34 17.84
C SER A 164 -24.05 26.99 17.82
N ASN A 165 -24.97 26.47 17.02
CA ASN A 165 -26.34 26.97 16.95
C ASN A 165 -27.12 26.72 18.25
N ASN A 166 -26.88 25.60 18.93
CA ASN A 166 -27.53 25.29 20.22
C ASN A 166 -27.03 26.20 21.36
N VAL A 167 -25.78 26.66 21.30
CA VAL A 167 -25.20 27.61 22.27
C VAL A 167 -25.81 29.02 22.13
N ILE A 168 -26.12 29.44 20.90
CA ILE A 168 -26.76 30.76 20.65
C ILE A 168 -28.24 30.76 21.05
N SER A 169 -28.93 29.62 20.93
CA SER A 169 -30.35 29.48 21.33
C SER A 169 -30.59 29.45 22.84
N SER A 170 -29.54 29.53 23.67
CA SER A 170 -29.65 29.48 25.14
C SER A 170 -29.50 30.85 25.83
N GLN A 171 -29.35 31.94 25.05
CA GLN A 171 -29.33 33.31 25.58
C GLN A 171 -30.61 34.07 25.18
N ASP A 172 -31.75 33.64 25.73
CA ASP A 172 -32.92 34.50 25.82
C ASP A 172 -32.63 35.56 26.90
N THR A 173 -32.36 36.79 26.46
CA THR A 173 -32.35 37.97 27.33
C THR A 173 -33.75 38.53 27.36
N GLU A 174 -34.30 38.71 28.56
CA GLU A 174 -35.59 39.34 28.86
C GLU A 174 -35.82 40.64 28.06
N PRO A 175 -37.07 40.92 27.62
CA PRO A 175 -37.40 42.16 26.95
C PRO A 175 -37.70 43.23 28.00
N ASP A 176 -36.85 44.26 28.11
CA ASP A 176 -37.29 45.50 28.76
C ASP A 176 -37.63 46.57 27.72
N SER A 177 -38.86 47.04 27.88
CA SER A 177 -39.54 48.06 27.11
C SER A 177 -38.98 49.44 27.36
N SER A 178 -38.84 50.27 26.32
CA SER A 178 -39.48 51.60 26.24
C SER A 178 -38.95 52.42 25.06
N ILE A 179 -39.87 53.23 24.56
CA ILE A 179 -39.91 54.02 23.32
C ILE A 179 -39.19 55.36 23.54
N ASP A 180 -38.44 55.89 22.56
CA ASP A 180 -38.81 57.16 21.92
C ASP A 180 -38.09 57.44 20.59
N SER A 181 -38.85 58.11 19.74
CA SER A 181 -38.63 58.48 18.35
C SER A 181 -37.77 59.73 18.23
N SER A 182 -37.03 59.87 17.14
CA SER A 182 -36.80 61.17 16.50
C SER A 182 -36.36 61.00 15.04
N LEU A 183 -37.20 61.52 14.14
CA LEU A 183 -36.93 61.77 12.73
C LEU A 183 -35.79 62.78 12.55
N ALA A 184 -34.91 62.55 11.56
CA ALA A 184 -34.44 63.59 10.66
C ALA A 184 -33.93 62.98 9.35
N SER A 185 -34.60 63.36 8.26
CA SER A 185 -34.22 63.09 6.88
C SER A 185 -33.14 64.07 6.43
N SER A 186 -32.18 63.62 5.61
CA SER A 186 -31.67 64.45 4.52
C SER A 186 -31.10 63.58 3.41
N VAL A 187 -31.49 63.97 2.20
CA VAL A 187 -31.29 63.37 0.90
C VAL A 187 -29.90 63.70 0.36
N GLY A 188 -29.34 62.79 -0.43
CA GLY A 188 -28.20 63.04 -1.29
C GLY A 188 -27.98 61.90 -2.28
N ASN A 189 -28.80 61.85 -3.34
CA ASN A 189 -28.51 61.04 -4.53
C ASN A 189 -27.27 61.60 -5.24
N SER A 190 -26.37 60.74 -5.74
CA SER A 190 -25.81 60.90 -7.10
C SER A 190 -25.06 59.64 -7.54
N THR A 191 -25.27 59.32 -8.82
CA THR A 191 -24.80 58.21 -9.63
C THR A 191 -23.29 58.23 -9.88
N ASP A 192 -22.67 57.08 -10.16
CA ASP A 192 -22.29 56.74 -11.55
C ASP A 192 -21.62 55.36 -11.68
N ASP A 193 -22.04 54.70 -12.75
CA ASP A 193 -21.42 53.56 -13.43
C ASP A 193 -19.95 53.77 -13.77
N ALA A 194 -19.15 52.69 -13.74
CA ALA A 194 -18.15 52.43 -14.77
C ALA A 194 -17.67 50.97 -14.75
N MET A 195 -18.25 50.17 -15.65
CA MET A 195 -17.55 49.07 -16.34
C MET A 195 -16.19 49.53 -16.86
N ARG A 196 -15.19 48.63 -16.84
CA ARG A 196 -14.32 48.37 -18.00
C ARG A 196 -13.45 47.11 -17.80
N LEU A 197 -13.74 46.13 -18.67
CA LEU A 197 -12.89 45.20 -19.43
C LEU A 197 -11.68 44.57 -18.71
#